data_AF-A0A6A6LRE2-F1
#
_entry.id   AF-A0A6A6LRE2-F1
#
_cell.length_a   1.000
_cell.length_b   1.000
_cell.length_c   1.000
_cell.angle_alpha   90.00
_cell.angle_beta   90.00
_cell.angle_gamma   90.00
#
_symmetry.space_group_name_H-M   'P 1'
#
loop_
_entity.id
_entity.type
_entity.pdbx_description
1 polymer ?
#
loop_
_entity_poly.entity_id
_entity_poly.type
_entity_poly.pdbx_seq_one_letter_code
_entity_poly.pdbx_strand_id
1 'polypeptide(L)'
;MTSTASKMNDPTRRPSRYLALHLRFEVDMIAYSLCEFGGGEDEKRELKAYRESHFPLLIERLKNSKPISPSELRKLGRCPLTPEEAALVLTGLGFKRGLTFILLGPICMMAALDFIACATSDVFAMTDSGSQLSSLVSGFRTYYGGGHAPNLRPNKKRLAAILSENSTIGWNSFEIE
;
A
#
# COMPACT_ATOMS: atom_id res chain seq x y z
N MET A 1 16.21 -31.22 37.94
CA MET A 1 16.39 -30.48 36.68
C MET A 1 16.47 -31.47 35.54
N THR A 2 15.38 -31.68 34.82
CA THR A 2 15.38 -32.44 33.55
C THR A 2 14.63 -31.58 32.55
N SER A 3 15.41 -30.99 31.64
CA SER A 3 14.97 -30.08 30.58
C SER A 3 14.05 -30.82 29.61
N THR A 4 12.76 -30.54 29.64
CA THR A 4 11.81 -30.92 28.58
C THR A 4 11.95 -29.94 27.41
N ALA A 5 12.99 -30.14 26.61
CA ALA A 5 13.09 -29.57 25.28
C ALA A 5 12.66 -30.63 24.25
N SER A 6 11.37 -30.72 23.94
CA SER A 6 10.89 -31.23 22.65
C SER A 6 9.39 -31.01 22.51
N LYS A 7 9.01 -30.03 21.69
CA LYS A 7 7.86 -30.10 20.78
C LYS A 7 7.85 -28.87 19.87
N MET A 8 8.75 -28.86 18.90
CA MET A 8 8.58 -27.99 17.74
C MET A 8 9.32 -28.56 16.54
N ASN A 9 8.85 -29.72 16.05
CA ASN A 9 9.04 -30.11 14.65
C ASN A 9 8.03 -31.20 14.32
N ASP A 10 6.80 -30.77 14.06
CA ASP A 10 5.83 -31.58 13.35
C ASP A 10 6.06 -31.36 11.84
N PRO A 11 6.55 -32.36 11.09
CA PRO A 11 6.85 -32.25 9.66
C PRO A 11 5.58 -32.07 8.79
N THR A 12 4.38 -32.14 9.38
CA THR A 12 3.11 -31.92 8.67
C THR A 12 2.65 -30.47 8.67
N ARG A 13 3.26 -29.59 9.49
CA ARG A 13 2.87 -28.19 9.57
C ARG A 13 3.52 -27.40 8.42
N ARG A 14 2.83 -27.32 7.28
CA ARG A 14 3.20 -26.39 6.20
C ARG A 14 3.34 -24.98 6.80
N PRO A 15 4.42 -24.24 6.51
CA PRO A 15 4.55 -22.87 6.97
C PRO A 15 3.30 -22.08 6.51
N SER A 16 2.73 -21.32 7.43
CA SER A 16 1.56 -20.49 7.15
C SER A 16 1.88 -19.55 6.00
N ARG A 17 1.16 -19.66 4.90
CA ARG A 17 1.33 -18.75 3.77
C ARG A 17 0.76 -17.40 4.10
N TYR A 18 1.44 -16.33 3.69
CA TYR A 18 0.97 -14.98 3.92
C TYR A 18 1.30 -14.04 2.77
N LEU A 19 0.42 -13.06 2.59
CA LEU A 19 0.62 -11.92 1.71
C LEU A 19 1.13 -10.74 2.55
N ALA A 20 2.22 -10.12 2.11
CA ALA A 20 2.67 -8.85 2.66
C ALA A 20 2.15 -7.70 1.78
N LEU A 21 1.45 -6.74 2.39
CA LEU A 21 0.97 -5.53 1.73
C LEU A 21 1.74 -4.33 2.24
N HIS A 22 2.49 -3.67 1.35
CA HIS A 22 3.12 -2.38 1.65
C HIS A 22 2.22 -1.23 1.18
N LEU A 23 1.60 -0.54 2.15
CA LEU A 23 0.75 0.63 1.93
C LEU A 23 1.56 1.92 2.06
N ARG A 24 1.75 2.65 0.96
CA ARG A 24 2.30 4.01 0.97
C ARG A 24 1.18 5.06 0.97
N PHE A 25 0.52 5.20 2.12
CA PHE A 25 -0.56 6.17 2.35
C PHE A 25 -0.26 7.04 3.59
N GLU A 26 0.93 7.62 3.61
CA GLU A 26 1.40 8.53 4.66
C GLU A 26 1.07 9.99 4.30
N VAL A 27 0.98 10.86 5.32
CA VAL A 27 0.59 12.27 5.15
C VAL A 27 1.48 13.03 4.16
N ASP A 28 2.79 12.74 4.14
CA ASP A 28 3.75 13.31 3.21
C ASP A 28 3.41 12.95 1.76
N MET A 29 3.09 11.68 1.49
CA MET A 29 2.75 11.16 0.18
C MET A 29 1.39 11.70 -0.29
N ILE A 30 0.40 11.71 0.60
CA ILE A 30 -0.94 12.23 0.35
C ILE A 30 -0.85 13.73 0.01
N ALA A 31 -0.14 14.51 0.82
CA ALA A 31 0.10 15.93 0.57
C ALA A 31 0.83 16.15 -0.76
N TYR A 32 1.94 15.45 -1.01
CA TYR A 32 2.72 15.60 -2.24
C TYR A 32 1.93 15.27 -3.52
N SER A 33 0.98 14.33 -3.44
CA SER A 33 0.21 13.86 -4.60
C SER A 33 -0.76 14.88 -5.21
N LEU A 34 -1.14 15.92 -4.45
CA LEU A 34 -2.18 16.91 -4.81
C LEU A 34 -3.57 16.32 -5.11
N CYS A 35 -3.81 15.07 -4.73
CA CYS A 35 -5.10 14.42 -4.88
C CYS A 35 -6.03 14.72 -3.71
N GLU A 36 -7.30 14.38 -3.90
CA GLU A 36 -8.35 14.38 -2.88
C GLU A 36 -8.80 12.93 -2.63
N PHE A 37 -9.13 12.62 -1.37
CA PHE A 37 -9.43 11.27 -0.89
C PHE A 37 -10.78 11.16 -0.18
N GLY A 38 -11.60 12.20 -0.25
CA GLY A 38 -12.99 12.18 0.23
C GLY A 38 -13.20 12.77 1.62
N GLY A 39 -12.17 13.30 2.28
CA GLY A 39 -12.28 13.95 3.59
C GLY A 39 -12.81 15.40 3.58
N GLY A 40 -13.37 15.86 2.46
CA GLY A 40 -14.04 17.17 2.36
C GLY A 40 -13.11 18.37 2.56
N GLU A 41 -13.66 19.49 3.05
CA GLU A 41 -12.93 20.75 3.22
C GLU A 41 -11.87 20.69 4.33
N ASP A 42 -12.05 19.82 5.32
CA ASP A 42 -11.09 19.63 6.40
C ASP A 42 -9.80 18.98 5.87
N GLU A 43 -9.92 17.90 5.08
CA GLU A 43 -8.79 17.26 4.39
C GLU A 43 -8.03 18.29 3.53
N LYS A 44 -8.76 19.07 2.73
CA LYS A 44 -8.14 20.08 1.85
C LYS A 44 -7.35 21.11 2.65
N ARG A 45 -7.91 21.59 3.77
CA ARG A 45 -7.27 22.58 4.64
C ARG A 45 -6.00 22.02 5.28
N GLU A 46 -6.07 20.82 5.85
CA GLU A 46 -4.94 20.17 6.51
C GLU A 46 -3.80 19.86 5.54
N LEU A 47 -4.12 19.26 4.38
CA LEU A 47 -3.11 18.94 3.37
C LEU A 47 -2.50 20.20 2.77
N LYS A 48 -3.27 21.29 2.62
CA LYS A 48 -2.73 22.58 2.19
C LYS A 48 -1.71 23.12 3.19
N ALA A 49 -2.04 23.15 4.49
CA ALA A 49 -1.12 23.59 5.53
C ALA A 49 0.15 22.71 5.58
N TYR A 50 0.00 21.40 5.41
CA TYR A 50 1.14 20.48 5.35
C TYR A 50 2.06 20.78 4.15
N ARG A 51 1.48 21.05 2.97
CA ARG A 51 2.26 21.39 1.76
C ARG A 51 3.02 22.70 1.90
N GLU A 52 2.38 23.72 2.47
CA GLU A 52 3.01 25.04 2.66
C GLU A 52 4.19 24.97 3.63
N SER A 53 4.10 24.12 4.65
CA SER A 53 5.16 23.93 5.64
C SER A 53 6.28 22.98 5.17
N HIS A 54 5.95 21.84 4.55
CA HIS A 54 6.91 20.77 4.26
C HIS A 54 7.37 20.72 2.80
N PHE A 55 6.61 21.31 1.87
CA PHE A 55 6.90 21.28 0.44
C PHE A 55 6.85 22.67 -0.21
N PRO A 56 7.59 23.68 0.30
CA PRO A 56 7.53 25.05 -0.22
C PRO A 56 7.91 25.13 -1.71
N LEU A 57 8.92 24.37 -2.13
CA LEU A 57 9.35 24.30 -3.54
C LEU A 57 8.30 23.68 -4.46
N LEU A 58 7.47 22.76 -3.96
CA LEU A 58 6.35 22.20 -4.72
C LEU A 58 5.30 23.29 -4.97
N ILE A 59 4.95 24.06 -3.93
CA ILE A 59 3.99 25.17 -4.04
C ILE A 59 4.50 26.24 -5.02
N GLU A 60 5.78 26.59 -4.98
CA GLU A 60 6.37 27.53 -5.95
C GLU A 60 6.27 27.01 -7.39
N ARG A 61 6.58 25.73 -7.62
CA ARG A 61 6.47 25.11 -8.95
C ARG A 61 5.03 25.12 -9.46
N LEU A 62 4.07 24.88 -8.57
CA LEU A 62 2.65 24.86 -8.92
C LEU A 62 2.14 26.23 -9.37
N LYS A 63 2.65 27.33 -8.80
CA LYS A 63 2.31 28.69 -9.25
C LYS A 63 2.69 28.94 -10.71
N ASN A 64 3.76 28.30 -11.18
CA ASN A 64 4.29 28.45 -12.54
C ASN A 64 3.78 27.38 -13.52
N SER A 65 2.94 26.45 -13.06
CA SER A 65 2.46 25.31 -13.85
C SER A 65 0.96 25.41 -14.10
N LYS A 66 0.48 24.79 -15.19
CA LYS A 66 -0.96 24.64 -15.42
C LYS A 66 -1.56 23.76 -14.30
N PRO A 67 -2.62 24.20 -13.61
CA PRO A 67 -3.27 23.38 -12.60
C PRO A 67 -3.90 22.15 -13.25
N ILE A 68 -3.60 20.97 -12.69
CA ILE A 68 -4.23 19.70 -13.06
C ILE A 68 -5.27 19.40 -11.98
N SER A 69 -6.49 19.04 -12.39
CA SER A 69 -7.54 18.71 -11.42
C SER A 69 -7.21 17.41 -10.65
N PRO A 70 -7.62 17.27 -9.38
CA PRO A 70 -7.44 16.03 -8.61
C PRO A 70 -8.00 14.80 -9.34
N SER A 71 -9.15 14.93 -9.99
CA SER A 71 -9.78 13.86 -10.78
C SER A 71 -8.93 13.43 -11.98
N GLU A 72 -8.24 14.38 -12.63
CA GLU A 72 -7.33 14.08 -13.73
C GLU A 72 -6.04 13.41 -13.23
N LEU A 73 -5.50 13.84 -12.09
CA LEU A 73 -4.36 13.15 -11.43
C LEU A 73 -4.70 11.69 -11.11
N ARG A 74 -5.92 11.44 -10.61
CA ARG A 74 -6.45 10.10 -10.34
C ARG A 74 -6.51 9.26 -11.61
N LYS A 75 -7.12 9.78 -12.69
CA LYS A 75 -7.18 9.10 -14.01
C LYS A 75 -5.81 8.79 -14.60
N LEU A 76 -4.82 9.65 -14.37
CA LEU A 76 -3.44 9.44 -14.77
C LEU A 76 -2.68 8.43 -13.89
N GLY A 77 -3.31 7.91 -12.82
CA GLY A 77 -2.72 6.97 -11.87
C GLY A 77 -1.64 7.60 -10.98
N ARG A 78 -1.68 8.93 -10.81
CA ARG A 78 -0.72 9.68 -9.99
C ARG A 78 -1.09 9.71 -8.51
N CYS A 79 -2.36 9.50 -8.17
CA CYS A 79 -2.78 9.40 -6.78
C CYS A 79 -2.34 8.07 -6.14
N PRO A 80 -1.96 8.07 -4.86
CA PRO A 80 -1.84 6.85 -4.08
C PRO A 80 -3.21 6.17 -3.95
N LEU A 81 -3.21 4.85 -3.77
CA LEU A 81 -4.42 4.10 -3.43
C LEU A 81 -4.75 4.35 -1.95
N THR A 82 -6.02 4.59 -1.65
CA THR A 82 -6.48 4.61 -0.25
C THR A 82 -6.42 3.19 0.35
N PRO A 83 -6.39 3.06 1.69
CA PRO A 83 -6.48 1.76 2.34
C PRO A 83 -7.70 0.95 1.88
N GLU A 84 -8.83 1.61 1.66
CA GLU A 84 -10.07 1.02 1.15
C GLU A 84 -9.87 0.49 -0.28
N GLU A 85 -9.35 1.32 -1.20
CA GLU A 85 -9.07 0.89 -2.57
C GLU A 85 -8.08 -0.29 -2.62
N ALA A 86 -7.06 -0.29 -1.75
CA ALA A 86 -6.11 -1.39 -1.64
C ALA A 86 -6.80 -2.68 -1.15
N ALA A 87 -7.71 -2.58 -0.18
CA ALA A 87 -8.51 -3.72 0.30
C ALA A 87 -9.45 -4.27 -0.79
N LEU A 88 -10.07 -3.39 -1.58
CA LEU A 88 -10.90 -3.79 -2.74
C LEU A 88 -10.09 -4.56 -3.77
N VAL A 89 -8.88 -4.08 -4.08
CA VAL A 89 -7.96 -4.75 -5.03
C VAL A 89 -7.60 -6.14 -4.52
N LEU A 90 -7.22 -6.29 -3.25
CA LEU A 90 -6.90 -7.59 -2.67
C LEU A 90 -8.10 -8.54 -2.70
N THR A 91 -9.29 -8.04 -2.37
CA THR A 91 -10.51 -8.84 -2.42
C THR A 91 -10.82 -9.30 -3.86
N GLY A 92 -10.68 -8.40 -4.85
CA GLY A 92 -10.86 -8.71 -6.27
C GLY A 92 -9.86 -9.73 -6.82
N LEU A 93 -8.68 -9.86 -6.21
CA LEU A 93 -7.69 -10.88 -6.54
C LEU A 93 -7.99 -12.26 -5.91
N GLY A 94 -9.09 -12.40 -5.19
CA GLY A 94 -9.53 -13.67 -4.60
C GLY A 94 -8.92 -13.98 -3.24
N PHE A 95 -8.27 -13.01 -2.60
CA PHE A 95 -7.83 -13.17 -1.21
C PHE A 95 -9.07 -13.20 -0.29
N LYS A 96 -9.38 -14.38 0.25
CA LYS A 96 -10.58 -14.64 1.05
C LYS A 96 -10.49 -14.07 2.47
N ARG A 97 -11.64 -13.84 3.09
CA ARG A 97 -11.80 -13.48 4.52
C ARG A 97 -10.98 -14.46 5.39
N GLY A 98 -10.16 -13.91 6.28
CA GLY A 98 -9.15 -14.65 7.07
C GLY A 98 -7.70 -14.19 6.83
N LEU A 99 -7.47 -13.12 6.06
CA LEU A 99 -6.16 -12.47 5.99
C LEU A 99 -5.82 -11.86 7.35
N THR A 100 -4.73 -12.34 7.95
CA THR A 100 -4.11 -11.65 9.08
C THR A 100 -3.32 -10.46 8.52
N PHE A 101 -3.83 -9.25 8.74
CA PHE A 101 -3.09 -8.03 8.43
C PHE A 101 -2.09 -7.76 9.55
N ILE A 102 -0.80 -7.88 9.23
CA ILE A 102 0.28 -7.45 10.12
C ILE A 102 0.68 -6.06 9.65
N LEU A 103 0.16 -5.04 10.34
CA LEU A 103 0.54 -3.65 10.10
C LEU A 103 1.89 -3.40 10.77
N LEU A 104 2.94 -3.30 9.98
CA LEU A 104 4.22 -2.80 10.44
C LEU A 104 4.27 -1.31 10.13
N GLY A 105 4.16 -0.49 11.18
CA GLY A 105 4.06 0.97 11.10
C GLY A 105 5.42 1.66 11.28
N PRO A 106 5.48 3.00 11.07
CA PRO A 106 6.72 3.75 11.10
C PRO A 106 7.19 3.96 12.54
N ILE A 107 7.92 2.98 13.05
CA ILE A 107 9.01 3.26 13.97
C ILE A 107 10.25 2.83 13.20
N CYS A 108 11.08 3.79 12.78
CA CYS A 108 12.30 3.58 11.99
C CYS A 108 13.24 2.48 12.53
N MET A 109 13.04 2.04 13.78
CA MET A 109 13.73 0.93 14.42
C MET A 109 13.40 -0.45 13.80
N MET A 110 12.31 -0.59 13.03
CA MET A 110 11.85 -1.87 12.47
C MET A 110 11.86 -1.97 10.93
N ALA A 111 12.50 -1.04 10.21
CA ALA A 111 12.56 -1.11 8.73
C ALA A 111 13.16 -2.43 8.21
N ALA A 112 14.08 -3.05 8.97
CA ALA A 112 14.62 -4.37 8.67
C ALA A 112 13.57 -5.48 8.80
N LEU A 113 12.65 -5.39 9.77
CA LEU A 113 11.55 -6.34 9.93
C LEU A 113 10.54 -6.20 8.81
N ASP A 114 10.22 -4.98 8.37
CA ASP A 114 9.37 -4.73 7.20
C ASP A 114 9.95 -5.38 5.96
N PHE A 115 11.26 -5.20 5.76
CA PHE A 115 11.98 -5.85 4.67
C PHE A 115 11.91 -7.37 4.76
N ILE A 116 12.24 -7.97 5.92
CA ILE A 116 12.23 -9.43 6.09
C ILE A 116 10.82 -10.00 5.87
N ALA A 117 9.79 -9.39 6.45
CA ALA A 117 8.40 -9.82 6.31
C ALA A 117 7.95 -9.73 4.84
N CYS A 118 8.27 -8.64 4.14
CA CYS A 118 7.90 -8.51 2.74
C CYS A 118 8.71 -9.46 1.83
N ALA A 119 10.02 -9.61 2.09
CA ALA A 119 10.91 -10.45 1.31
C ALA A 119 10.56 -11.94 1.42
N THR A 120 10.18 -12.41 2.61
CA THR A 120 9.89 -13.82 2.90
C THR A 120 8.41 -14.21 2.70
N SER A 121 7.53 -13.25 2.38
CA SER A 121 6.13 -13.52 2.07
C SER A 121 5.95 -14.39 0.81
N ASP A 122 4.84 -15.13 0.71
CA ASP A 122 4.52 -15.87 -0.52
C ASP A 122 4.17 -14.90 -1.65
N VAL A 123 3.44 -13.84 -1.32
CA VAL A 123 3.03 -12.80 -2.27
C VAL A 123 3.31 -11.43 -1.67
N PHE A 124 4.00 -10.58 -2.43
CA PHE A 124 4.24 -9.20 -2.03
C PHE A 124 3.38 -8.25 -2.87
N ALA A 125 2.51 -7.47 -2.24
CA ALA A 125 1.71 -6.44 -2.88
C ALA A 125 2.14 -5.05 -2.39
N MET A 126 2.13 -4.07 -3.29
CA MET A 126 2.56 -2.70 -2.97
C MET A 126 1.65 -1.67 -3.64
N THR A 127 1.31 -0.59 -2.93
CA THR A 127 0.53 0.52 -3.53
C THR A 127 1.40 1.54 -4.25
N ASP A 128 2.69 1.62 -3.89
CA ASP A 128 3.67 2.46 -4.55
C ASP A 128 4.99 1.73 -4.82
N SER A 129 5.16 1.31 -6.07
CA SER A 129 6.40 0.69 -6.56
C SER A 129 7.61 1.63 -6.57
N GLY A 130 7.40 2.96 -6.50
CA GLY A 130 8.49 3.94 -6.49
C GLY A 130 9.17 4.09 -5.13
N SER A 131 8.56 3.57 -4.06
CA SER A 131 9.15 3.62 -2.72
C SER A 131 10.43 2.78 -2.61
N GLN A 132 11.34 3.24 -1.74
CA GLN A 132 12.63 2.58 -1.49
C GLN A 132 12.45 1.13 -1.05
N LEU A 133 11.53 0.88 -0.10
CA LEU A 133 11.23 -0.48 0.38
C LEU A 133 10.69 -1.36 -0.74
N SER A 134 9.74 -0.88 -1.54
CA SER A 134 9.15 -1.68 -2.63
C SER A 134 10.17 -2.05 -3.68
N SER A 135 11.08 -1.14 -4.02
CA SER A 135 12.16 -1.38 -4.97
C SER A 135 13.15 -2.41 -4.42
N LEU A 136 13.55 -2.26 -3.15
CA LEU A 136 14.47 -3.18 -2.48
C LEU A 136 13.89 -4.59 -2.37
N VAL A 137 12.65 -4.73 -1.89
CA VAL A 137 11.96 -6.02 -1.74
C VAL A 137 11.76 -6.68 -3.11
N SER A 138 11.29 -5.92 -4.12
CA SER A 138 11.07 -6.46 -5.46
C SER A 138 12.38 -6.97 -6.07
N GLY A 139 13.47 -6.22 -5.93
CA GLY A 139 14.80 -6.62 -6.39
C GLY A 139 15.29 -7.88 -5.69
N PHE A 140 15.19 -7.91 -4.35
CA PHE A 140 15.57 -9.09 -3.56
C PHE A 140 14.78 -10.33 -3.98
N ARG A 141 13.45 -10.24 -4.09
CA ARG A 141 12.58 -11.35 -4.50
C ARG A 141 12.85 -11.81 -5.93
N THR A 142 13.21 -10.89 -6.83
CA THR A 142 13.56 -11.22 -8.22
C THR A 142 14.86 -12.01 -8.29
N TYR A 143 15.89 -11.61 -7.53
CA TYR A 143 17.21 -12.22 -7.60
C TYR A 143 17.33 -13.48 -6.73
N TYR A 144 16.77 -13.46 -5.52
CA TYR A 144 16.91 -14.54 -4.53
C TYR A 144 15.65 -15.40 -4.36
N GLY A 145 14.51 -14.99 -4.90
CA GLY A 145 13.23 -15.71 -4.74
C GLY A 145 13.05 -16.93 -5.64
N GLY A 146 14.06 -17.30 -6.42
CA GLY A 146 14.08 -18.55 -7.21
C GLY A 146 12.92 -18.70 -8.19
N GLY A 147 12.33 -17.60 -8.68
CA GLY A 147 11.18 -17.60 -9.59
C GLY A 147 9.81 -17.89 -8.95
N HIS A 148 9.74 -18.10 -7.63
CA HIS A 148 8.51 -18.48 -6.91
C HIS A 148 8.00 -17.39 -5.96
N ALA A 149 8.46 -16.14 -6.14
CA ALA A 149 8.17 -15.00 -5.26
C ALA A 149 7.45 -13.87 -6.02
N PRO A 150 6.15 -14.04 -6.37
CA PRO A 150 5.42 -13.05 -7.15
C PRO A 150 5.30 -11.71 -6.44
N ASN A 151 5.38 -10.64 -7.24
CA ASN A 151 5.14 -9.25 -6.83
C ASN A 151 3.87 -8.73 -7.53
N LEU A 152 2.88 -8.27 -6.75
CA LEU A 152 1.65 -7.68 -7.23
C LEU A 152 1.78 -6.15 -7.22
N ARG A 153 1.75 -5.57 -8.42
CA ARG A 153 1.76 -4.11 -8.63
C ARG A 153 0.48 -3.70 -9.34
N PRO A 154 -0.49 -3.10 -8.64
CA PRO A 154 -1.74 -2.71 -9.25
C PRO A 154 -1.53 -1.59 -10.30
N ASN A 155 -2.24 -1.69 -11.42
CA ASN A 155 -2.23 -0.64 -12.44
C ASN A 155 -3.18 0.48 -12.01
N LYS A 156 -2.61 1.52 -11.38
CA LYS A 156 -3.37 2.66 -10.84
C LYS A 156 -4.29 3.34 -11.87
N LYS A 157 -3.89 3.42 -13.15
CA LYS A 157 -4.74 4.01 -14.21
C LYS A 157 -5.98 3.16 -14.47
N ARG A 158 -5.81 1.83 -14.59
CA ARG A 158 -6.94 0.90 -14.79
C ARG A 158 -7.84 0.87 -13.56
N LEU A 159 -7.26 0.87 -12.36
CA LEU A 159 -8.03 0.95 -11.12
C LEU A 159 -8.84 2.23 -11.04
N ALA A 160 -8.25 3.38 -11.35
CA ALA A 160 -8.97 4.65 -11.37
C ALA A 160 -10.15 4.62 -12.34
N ALA A 161 -9.99 4.01 -13.53
CA ALA A 161 -11.10 3.84 -14.48
C ALA A 161 -12.22 2.96 -13.88
N ILE A 162 -11.86 1.78 -13.36
CA ILE A 162 -12.83 0.83 -12.78
C ILE A 162 -13.57 1.44 -11.59
N LEU A 163 -12.84 2.08 -10.67
CA LEU A 163 -13.42 2.68 -9.46
C LEU A 163 -14.24 3.94 -9.76
N SER A 164 -13.94 4.66 -10.85
CA SER A 164 -14.74 5.82 -11.28
C SER A 164 -16.01 5.41 -12.04
N GLU A 165 -15.96 4.32 -12.80
CA GLU A 165 -17.08 3.84 -13.63
C GLU A 165 -18.04 2.97 -12.83
N ASN A 166 -17.57 2.29 -11.79
CA ASN A 166 -18.33 1.27 -11.10
C ASN A 166 -18.86 1.74 -9.74
N SER A 167 -20.09 2.27 -9.74
CA SER A 167 -20.82 2.61 -8.51
C SER A 167 -21.29 1.39 -7.71
N THR A 168 -21.03 0.16 -8.16
CA THR A 168 -21.52 -1.07 -7.49
C THR A 168 -20.62 -1.55 -6.36
N ILE A 169 -19.38 -1.06 -6.22
CA ILE A 169 -18.45 -1.50 -5.18
C ILE A 169 -18.47 -0.46 -4.05
N GLY A 170 -19.56 -0.47 -3.27
CA GLY A 170 -19.72 0.40 -2.11
C GLY A 170 -19.09 -0.20 -0.84
N TRP A 171 -18.63 0.67 0.07
CA TRP A 171 -17.96 0.26 1.31
C TRP A 171 -18.81 -0.64 2.20
N ASN A 172 -20.13 -0.47 2.17
CA ASN A 172 -21.12 -1.31 2.84
C ASN A 172 -21.00 -2.81 2.47
N SER A 173 -20.38 -3.15 1.33
CA SER A 173 -20.14 -4.55 0.94
C SER A 173 -18.95 -5.19 1.68
N PHE A 174 -18.16 -4.37 2.37
CA PHE A 174 -16.91 -4.72 3.05
C PHE A 174 -16.93 -4.36 4.54
N GLU A 175 -17.94 -3.61 5.00
CA GLU A 175 -18.20 -3.36 6.41
C GLU A 175 -18.51 -4.69 7.12
N ILE A 176 -17.98 -4.84 8.34
CA ILE A 176 -18.17 -6.03 9.16
C ILE A 176 -19.49 -5.83 9.94
N GLU A 177 -20.46 -6.72 9.76
CA GLU A 177 -21.63 -6.85 10.66
C GLU A 177 -21.21 -7.28 12.08
#